data_AF-A0A4V1LG15-F1
#
_entry.id   AF-A0A4V1LG15-F1
#
_cell.length_a   1.000
_cell.length_b   1.000
_cell.length_c   1.000
_cell.angle_alpha   90.00
_cell.angle_beta   90.00
_cell.angle_gamma   90.00
#
_symmetry.space_group_name_H-M   'P 1'
#
loop_
_entity.id
_entity.type
_entity.pdbx_description
1 polymer ?
#
loop_
_entity_poly.entity_id
_entity_poly.type
_entity_poly.pdbx_seq_one_letter_code
_entity_poly.pdbx_strand_id
1 'polypeptide(L)'
;MEVILEQIGSLQMLNHFWLTLFLLIPMVLISRTVVAGTRFSPILIIVIFGLGMGYVLVATGVAEPGLSEFPLVNFIAKTTIIALIVSFFVGGQELRKILSGKDLDGEDMIVPSSEETVLGTTRTQFVFIFRTFFLLLGIEGTVRFFLGLDSGELSRYYPLIAYIGLVGSIILIDNKAVIKNKHLYLRKGLLEIVVIVGVLIISAHLAGYIRPIIGLPQIFFAMLIAAGIGAIFYNYSFGPTVKALLFAGIPVVLAANFMVGGSRIGEAFSIEGMNSVLAYGFFGQLFWMFGGIALLMFFARTTHVRNLAPGMAGALSHSGLTGACTAGDLGKVAASRAPIMINIPFFGHVFVFSVLAISAERGELLLLPSLLIIAVGVVLTVLSLKNLRRANGVDNKEVKALMQFSFGWQLCAVFGGLMLLSLSAMPMDYAAMAQSSAISHFGLFAAVQEGMFGLEAAALIPFIFSMPFLVHPIVFFMFGKAMEKDGAMPTTPVYLLMALGVIGVLFALVAI
;
A
#
# COMPACT_ATOMS: atom_id res chain seq x y z
N MET A 1 27.15 19.48 30.87
CA MET A 1 25.73 19.09 30.77
C MET A 1 25.36 18.82 29.32
N GLU A 2 25.59 19.76 28.39
CA GLU A 2 25.37 19.55 26.95
C GLU A 2 26.09 18.32 26.37
N VAL A 3 27.37 18.10 26.66
CA VAL A 3 28.13 16.92 26.19
C VAL A 3 27.54 15.59 26.68
N ILE A 4 27.00 15.57 27.91
CA ILE A 4 26.34 14.37 28.47
C ILE A 4 24.97 14.17 27.80
N LEU A 5 24.21 15.25 27.58
CA LEU A 5 22.94 15.21 26.85
C LEU A 5 23.13 14.77 25.39
N GLU A 6 24.22 15.17 24.75
CA GLU A 6 24.58 14.77 23.39
C GLU A 6 25.03 13.30 23.30
N GLN A 7 25.79 12.81 24.29
CA GLN A 7 26.11 11.38 24.42
C GLN A 7 24.87 10.53 24.70
N ILE A 8 23.95 11.00 25.53
CA ILE A 8 22.67 10.32 25.79
C ILE A 8 21.82 10.27 24.50
N GLY A 9 21.74 11.36 23.74
CA GLY A 9 21.01 11.41 22.48
C GLY A 9 21.57 10.48 21.39
N SER A 10 22.90 10.37 21.28
CA SER A 10 23.54 9.45 20.31
C SER A 10 23.38 7.97 20.69
N LEU A 11 23.45 7.62 21.97
CA LEU A 11 23.13 6.28 22.47
C LEU A 11 21.65 5.91 22.23
N GLN A 12 20.74 6.87 22.39
CA GLN A 12 19.32 6.67 22.12
C GLN A 12 19.05 6.29 20.66
N MET A 13 19.68 6.94 19.68
CA MET A 13 19.47 6.62 18.26
C MET A 13 19.81 5.16 17.93
N LEU A 14 20.94 4.67 18.42
CA LEU A 14 21.41 3.30 18.15
C LEU A 14 20.50 2.26 18.84
N ASN A 15 20.01 2.57 20.05
CA ASN A 15 19.00 1.77 20.74
C ASN A 15 17.68 1.74 19.98
N HIS A 16 17.18 2.89 19.50
CA HIS A 16 15.97 2.95 18.69
C HIS A 16 16.12 2.15 17.40
N PHE A 17 17.31 2.16 16.77
CA PHE A 17 17.57 1.37 15.57
C PHE A 17 17.41 -0.13 15.83
N TRP A 18 18.07 -0.63 16.88
CA TRP A 18 17.96 -2.05 17.25
C TRP A 18 16.55 -2.43 17.66
N LEU A 19 15.89 -1.63 18.51
CA LEU A 19 14.51 -1.86 18.92
C LEU A 19 13.58 -1.94 17.71
N THR A 20 13.69 -1.00 16.78
CA THR A 20 12.86 -0.98 15.57
C THR A 20 13.12 -2.20 14.68
N LEU A 21 14.39 -2.62 14.55
CA LEU A 21 14.75 -3.85 13.84
C LEU A 21 14.15 -5.10 14.51
N PHE A 22 14.26 -5.22 15.84
CA PHE A 22 13.74 -6.35 16.62
C PHE A 22 12.22 -6.34 16.80
N LEU A 23 11.55 -5.22 16.56
CA LEU A 23 10.10 -5.15 16.55
C LEU A 23 9.54 -5.50 15.16
N LEU A 24 10.07 -4.92 14.09
CA LEU A 24 9.50 -5.05 12.74
C LEU A 24 9.91 -6.34 12.03
N ILE A 25 11.19 -6.72 12.07
CA ILE A 25 11.66 -7.89 11.32
C ILE A 25 11.06 -9.20 11.88
N PRO A 26 11.08 -9.46 13.20
CA PRO A 26 10.44 -10.63 13.75
C PRO A 26 8.95 -10.68 13.48
N MET A 27 8.24 -9.55 13.46
CA MET A 27 6.83 -9.53 13.10
C MET A 27 6.58 -10.08 11.70
N VAL A 28 7.37 -9.66 10.70
CA VAL A 28 7.27 -10.18 9.33
C VAL A 28 7.65 -11.67 9.28
N LEU A 29 8.71 -12.08 9.98
CA LEU A 29 9.17 -13.48 9.97
C LEU A 29 8.17 -14.41 10.66
N ILE A 30 7.68 -14.06 11.85
CA ILE A 30 6.63 -14.81 12.58
C ILE A 30 5.39 -14.93 11.70
N SER A 31 5.01 -13.86 11.03
CA SER A 31 3.85 -13.88 10.13
C SER A 31 3.99 -14.90 9.01
N ARG A 32 5.20 -15.05 8.45
CA ARG A 32 5.50 -16.08 7.45
C ARG A 32 5.57 -17.48 8.06
N THR A 33 6.13 -17.62 9.26
CA THR A 33 6.17 -18.88 10.01
C THR A 33 4.78 -19.41 10.30
N VAL A 34 3.86 -18.56 10.76
CA VAL A 34 2.49 -18.95 11.12
C VAL A 34 1.71 -19.48 9.92
N VAL A 35 1.92 -18.91 8.73
CA VAL A 35 1.25 -19.36 7.50
C VAL A 35 2.07 -20.38 6.71
N ALA A 36 3.22 -20.81 7.23
CA ALA A 36 4.08 -21.77 6.54
C ALA A 36 3.34 -23.08 6.26
N GLY A 37 3.49 -23.60 5.05
CA GLY A 37 2.77 -24.81 4.61
C GLY A 37 1.26 -24.60 4.35
N THR A 38 0.73 -23.39 4.54
CA THR A 38 -0.65 -23.04 4.21
C THR A 38 -0.74 -22.23 2.91
N ARG A 39 -1.97 -21.92 2.48
CA ARG A 39 -2.25 -21.03 1.34
C ARG A 39 -2.64 -19.60 1.77
N PHE A 40 -2.47 -19.26 3.05
CA PHE A 40 -2.82 -17.94 3.57
C PHE A 40 -1.65 -16.94 3.37
N SER A 41 -2.00 -15.67 3.16
CA SER A 41 -1.00 -14.60 3.05
C SER A 41 -0.43 -14.23 4.43
N PRO A 42 0.89 -14.04 4.57
CA PRO A 42 1.50 -13.53 5.80
C PRO A 42 0.96 -12.17 6.24
N ILE A 43 0.45 -11.34 5.32
CA ILE A 43 -0.08 -10.00 5.63
C ILE A 43 -1.20 -10.06 6.67
N LEU A 44 -2.00 -11.12 6.64
CA LEU A 44 -3.02 -11.38 7.67
C LEU A 44 -2.42 -11.35 9.07
N ILE A 45 -1.31 -12.04 9.28
CA ILE A 45 -0.69 -12.15 10.60
C ILE A 45 0.05 -10.86 10.97
N ILE A 46 0.65 -10.16 9.99
CA ILE A 46 1.31 -8.86 10.20
C ILE A 46 0.33 -7.85 10.80
N VAL A 47 -0.91 -7.83 10.32
CA VAL A 47 -1.98 -6.97 10.86
C VAL A 47 -2.23 -7.26 12.33
N ILE A 48 -2.53 -8.51 12.65
CA ILE A 48 -2.99 -8.92 13.98
C ILE A 48 -1.88 -8.64 14.99
N PHE A 49 -0.65 -9.02 14.66
CA PHE A 49 0.52 -8.76 15.50
C PHE A 49 0.86 -7.28 15.58
N GLY A 50 0.79 -6.54 14.48
CA GLY A 50 1.08 -5.10 14.44
C GLY A 50 0.14 -4.31 15.34
N LEU A 51 -1.17 -4.45 15.11
CA LEU A 51 -2.21 -3.80 15.90
C LEU A 51 -2.13 -4.20 17.38
N GLY A 52 -2.00 -5.51 17.64
CA GLY A 52 -1.90 -6.03 19.01
C GLY A 52 -0.66 -5.52 19.74
N MET A 53 0.51 -5.50 19.09
CA MET A 53 1.74 -5.02 19.69
C MET A 53 1.65 -3.52 20.01
N GLY A 54 1.17 -2.71 19.07
CA GLY A 54 0.95 -1.29 19.31
C GLY A 54 0.04 -1.02 20.50
N TYR A 55 -1.08 -1.72 20.58
CA TYR A 55 -2.02 -1.61 21.70
C TYR A 55 -1.39 -2.03 23.03
N VAL A 56 -0.66 -3.15 23.07
CA VAL A 56 -0.02 -3.66 24.29
C VAL A 56 1.03 -2.68 24.82
N LEU A 57 1.82 -2.05 23.94
CA LEU A 57 2.82 -1.06 24.37
C LEU A 57 2.17 0.09 25.14
N VAL A 58 1.02 0.59 24.68
CA VAL A 58 0.29 1.66 25.34
C VAL A 58 -0.44 1.16 26.59
N ALA A 59 -1.13 0.02 26.50
CA ALA A 59 -1.89 -0.55 27.62
C ALA A 59 -1.00 -0.93 28.81
N THR A 60 0.28 -1.21 28.58
CA THR A 60 1.27 -1.52 29.62
C THR A 60 2.05 -0.31 30.12
N GLY A 61 1.81 0.88 29.55
CA GLY A 61 2.52 2.12 29.91
C GLY A 61 3.97 2.18 29.40
N VAL A 62 4.32 1.34 28.41
CA VAL A 62 5.66 1.34 27.77
C VAL A 62 5.81 2.46 26.75
N ALA A 63 4.70 2.90 26.14
CA ALA A 63 4.68 3.94 25.11
C ALA A 63 3.42 4.81 25.22
N GLU A 64 3.48 6.01 24.66
CA GLU A 64 2.31 6.86 24.44
C GLU A 64 1.62 6.56 23.09
N PRO A 65 0.33 6.94 22.94
CA PRO A 65 -0.37 6.85 21.66
C PRO A 65 0.40 7.53 20.52
N GLY A 66 0.62 6.79 19.44
CA GLY A 66 1.42 7.23 18.30
C GLY A 66 2.90 6.86 18.39
N LEU A 67 3.36 6.21 19.48
CA LEU A 67 4.72 5.68 19.65
C LEU A 67 5.81 6.74 19.44
N SER A 68 5.66 7.90 20.09
CA SER A 68 6.64 8.99 20.04
C SER A 68 8.03 8.52 20.50
N GLU A 69 8.08 7.58 21.45
CA GLU A 69 9.30 6.97 21.99
C GLU A 69 9.97 5.98 21.02
N PHE A 70 9.29 5.62 19.93
CA PHE A 70 9.82 4.77 18.85
C PHE A 70 9.87 5.55 17.54
N PRO A 71 10.68 6.62 17.45
CA PRO A 71 10.65 7.54 16.32
C PRO A 71 11.03 6.88 14.99
N LEU A 72 11.85 5.82 15.01
CA LEU A 72 12.20 5.05 13.80
C LEU A 72 11.06 4.14 13.31
N VAL A 73 10.16 3.67 14.18
CA VAL A 73 8.94 2.96 13.75
C VAL A 73 8.06 3.93 12.97
N ASN A 74 7.83 5.12 13.51
CA ASN A 74 7.11 6.20 12.82
C ASN A 74 7.77 6.62 11.52
N PHE A 75 9.11 6.65 11.49
CA PHE A 75 9.88 6.94 10.30
C PHE A 75 9.61 5.92 9.18
N ILE A 76 9.68 4.62 9.49
CA ILE A 76 9.38 3.54 8.53
C ILE A 76 7.91 3.57 8.10
N ALA A 77 6.97 3.85 9.00
CA ALA A 77 5.54 3.96 8.68
C ALA A 77 5.26 5.01 7.58
N LYS A 78 6.10 6.04 7.45
CA LYS A 78 6.02 7.10 6.44
C LYS A 78 6.71 6.76 5.11
N THR A 79 7.31 5.57 4.97
CA THR A 79 8.04 5.16 3.76
C THR A 79 7.19 4.46 2.70
N THR A 80 5.85 4.55 2.79
CA THR A 80 4.90 3.93 1.86
C THR A 80 5.18 4.32 0.40
N ILE A 81 5.51 5.59 0.13
CA ILE A 81 5.81 6.08 -1.22
C ILE A 81 7.02 5.34 -1.82
N ILE A 82 8.02 4.99 -1.02
CA ILE A 82 9.22 4.27 -1.47
C ILE A 82 8.85 2.89 -2.02
N ALA A 83 8.04 2.12 -1.28
CA ALA A 83 7.57 0.81 -1.72
C ALA A 83 6.66 0.90 -2.95
N LEU A 84 5.84 1.96 -3.03
CA LEU A 84 4.94 2.18 -4.15
C LEU A 84 5.66 2.56 -5.43
N ILE A 85 6.68 3.43 -5.38
CA ILE A 85 7.49 3.80 -6.56
C ILE A 85 7.95 2.57 -7.34
N VAL A 86 8.39 1.53 -6.63
CA VAL A 86 8.84 0.29 -7.25
C VAL A 86 7.68 -0.47 -7.92
N SER A 87 6.52 -0.53 -7.27
CA SER A 87 5.32 -1.15 -7.84
C SER A 87 4.82 -0.40 -9.08
N PHE A 88 4.88 0.94 -9.07
CA PHE A 88 4.53 1.78 -10.21
C PHE A 88 5.53 1.65 -11.35
N PHE A 89 6.82 1.59 -11.05
CA PHE A 89 7.86 1.32 -12.04
C PHE A 89 7.60 -0.01 -12.77
N VAL A 90 7.36 -1.10 -12.04
CA VAL A 90 7.06 -2.41 -12.66
C VAL A 90 5.77 -2.35 -13.47
N GLY A 91 4.69 -1.79 -12.95
CA GLY A 91 3.46 -1.73 -13.73
C GLY A 91 3.56 -0.81 -14.96
N GLY A 92 4.40 0.23 -14.93
CA GLY A 92 4.76 1.02 -16.12
C GLY A 92 5.45 0.17 -17.19
N GLN A 93 6.40 -0.69 -16.79
CA GLN A 93 7.03 -1.64 -17.71
C GLN A 93 5.98 -2.59 -18.33
N GLU A 94 5.13 -3.18 -17.50
CA GLU A 94 4.10 -4.13 -17.93
C GLU A 94 3.06 -3.48 -18.86
N LEU A 95 2.65 -2.24 -18.57
CA LEU A 95 1.76 -1.47 -19.43
C LEU A 95 2.35 -1.24 -20.81
N ARG A 96 3.63 -0.84 -20.89
CA ARG A 96 4.30 -0.66 -22.18
C ARG A 96 4.30 -1.96 -22.99
N LYS A 97 4.56 -3.10 -22.35
CA LYS A 97 4.62 -4.41 -23.00
C LYS A 97 3.26 -4.83 -23.56
N ILE A 98 2.20 -4.70 -22.77
CA ILE A 98 0.82 -5.01 -23.20
C ILE A 98 0.39 -4.12 -24.35
N LEU A 99 0.68 -2.81 -24.29
CA LEU A 99 0.28 -1.86 -25.33
C LEU A 99 1.10 -2.01 -26.60
N SER A 100 2.34 -2.51 -26.52
CA SER A 100 3.21 -2.74 -27.68
C SER A 100 3.19 -4.17 -28.22
N GLY A 101 2.48 -5.09 -27.56
CA GLY A 101 2.39 -6.50 -27.97
C GLY A 101 3.73 -7.24 -27.94
N LYS A 102 4.66 -6.83 -27.06
CA LYS A 102 6.00 -7.44 -26.95
C LYS A 102 6.05 -8.41 -25.79
N ASP A 103 6.63 -9.60 -26.03
CA ASP A 103 6.84 -10.61 -25.01
C ASP A 103 8.03 -10.31 -24.08
N LEU A 104 7.92 -10.89 -22.88
CA LEU A 104 8.72 -10.68 -21.69
C LEU A 104 10.00 -11.53 -21.64
N ASP A 105 10.80 -11.59 -22.69
CA ASP A 105 12.08 -12.31 -22.60
C ASP A 105 13.18 -11.39 -22.05
N GLY A 106 13.03 -11.00 -20.79
CA GLY A 106 14.10 -10.44 -19.98
C GLY A 106 14.74 -11.54 -19.16
N GLU A 107 16.01 -11.88 -19.42
CA GLU A 107 16.70 -12.86 -18.58
C GLU A 107 16.78 -12.36 -17.12
N ASP A 108 16.24 -13.16 -16.21
CA ASP A 108 16.41 -12.93 -14.77
C ASP A 108 17.89 -13.12 -14.41
N MET A 109 18.47 -12.11 -13.75
CA MET A 109 19.89 -12.14 -13.37
C MET A 109 20.16 -12.99 -12.12
N ILE A 110 19.11 -13.37 -11.40
CA ILE A 110 19.17 -14.09 -10.14
C ILE A 110 18.18 -15.25 -10.15
N VAL A 111 18.67 -16.42 -9.76
CA VAL A 111 17.83 -17.54 -9.34
C VAL A 111 17.85 -17.56 -7.81
N PRO A 112 16.71 -17.28 -7.15
CA PRO A 112 16.62 -17.29 -5.69
C PRO A 112 16.99 -18.65 -5.10
N SER A 113 17.62 -18.64 -3.93
CA SER A 113 17.83 -19.84 -3.13
C SER A 113 16.51 -20.37 -2.59
N SER A 114 16.29 -21.67 -2.76
CA SER A 114 15.17 -22.42 -2.18
C SER A 114 15.47 -22.95 -0.78
N GLU A 115 16.69 -22.77 -0.27
CA GLU A 115 17.07 -23.18 1.09
C GLU A 115 16.22 -22.41 2.12
N GLU A 116 15.55 -23.11 3.02
CA GLU A 116 14.76 -22.51 4.08
C GLU A 116 15.66 -22.08 5.25
N THR A 117 15.56 -20.82 5.68
CA THR A 117 16.36 -20.28 6.80
C THR A 117 15.52 -20.14 8.07
N VAL A 118 14.26 -19.78 7.91
CA VAL A 118 13.22 -19.76 8.95
C VAL A 118 12.00 -20.43 8.34
N LEU A 119 11.24 -21.19 9.12
CA LEU A 119 10.03 -21.86 8.62
C LEU A 119 9.12 -20.87 7.85
N GLY A 120 8.71 -21.22 6.63
CA GLY A 120 7.96 -20.39 5.70
C GLY A 120 8.78 -19.33 4.94
N THR A 121 10.10 -19.25 5.15
CA THR A 121 10.95 -18.18 4.61
C THR A 121 12.27 -18.74 4.06
N THR A 122 12.41 -18.67 2.73
CA THR A 122 13.66 -19.05 2.07
C THR A 122 14.77 -18.05 2.38
N ARG A 123 16.02 -18.45 2.16
CA ARG A 123 17.20 -17.63 2.43
C ARG A 123 17.19 -16.32 1.65
N THR A 124 16.84 -16.34 0.37
CA THR A 124 16.74 -15.10 -0.41
C THR A 124 15.62 -14.21 0.10
N GLN A 125 14.47 -14.78 0.50
CA GLN A 125 13.37 -14.02 1.10
C GLN A 125 13.78 -13.40 2.44
N PHE A 126 14.49 -14.13 3.29
CA PHE A 126 15.04 -13.64 4.55
C PHE A 126 15.97 -12.43 4.31
N VAL A 127 16.88 -12.55 3.35
CA VAL A 127 17.77 -11.44 2.97
C VAL A 127 16.97 -10.25 2.41
N PHE A 128 15.93 -10.49 1.59
CA PHE A 128 15.08 -9.41 1.08
C PHE A 128 14.32 -8.67 2.19
N ILE A 129 13.84 -9.37 3.22
CA ILE A 129 13.16 -8.76 4.37
C ILE A 129 14.13 -7.83 5.12
N PHE A 130 15.31 -8.32 5.50
CA PHE A 130 16.31 -7.50 6.17
C PHE A 130 16.78 -6.34 5.30
N ARG A 131 17.13 -6.62 4.03
CA ARG A 131 17.57 -5.59 3.08
C ARG A 131 16.53 -4.48 2.91
N THR A 132 15.25 -4.83 2.85
CA THR A 132 14.16 -3.87 2.72
C THR A 132 14.12 -2.88 3.88
N PHE A 133 14.27 -3.36 5.12
CA PHE A 133 14.32 -2.49 6.28
C PHE A 133 15.43 -1.42 6.16
N PHE A 134 16.63 -1.84 5.77
CA PHE A 134 17.75 -0.93 5.52
C PHE A 134 17.48 0.01 4.33
N LEU A 135 16.86 -0.47 3.25
CA LEU A 135 16.50 0.33 2.08
C LEU A 135 15.52 1.45 2.45
N LEU A 136 14.44 1.12 3.17
CA LEU A 136 13.42 2.09 3.58
C LEU A 136 14.03 3.18 4.47
N LEU A 137 14.84 2.80 5.48
CA LEU A 137 15.57 3.74 6.33
C LEU A 137 16.56 4.60 5.52
N GLY A 138 17.36 3.96 4.68
CA GLY A 138 18.43 4.62 3.93
C GLY A 138 17.90 5.63 2.92
N ILE A 139 16.88 5.24 2.15
CA ILE A 139 16.26 6.10 1.13
C ILE A 139 15.55 7.28 1.79
N GLU A 140 14.71 7.04 2.81
CA GLU A 140 13.98 8.12 3.49
C GLU A 140 14.94 9.10 4.21
N GLY A 141 15.97 8.58 4.88
CA GLY A 141 17.00 9.40 5.53
C GLY A 141 17.73 10.28 4.52
N THR A 142 18.04 9.72 3.35
CA THR A 142 18.68 10.45 2.25
C THR A 142 17.77 11.56 1.72
N VAL A 143 16.50 11.26 1.45
CA VAL A 143 15.53 12.23 0.92
C VAL A 143 15.33 13.38 1.90
N ARG A 144 15.12 13.11 3.19
CA ARG A 144 14.92 14.16 4.19
C ARG A 144 16.15 15.05 4.37
N PHE A 145 17.34 14.44 4.34
CA PHE A 145 18.59 15.17 4.39
C PHE A 145 18.73 16.14 3.21
N PHE A 146 18.49 15.69 1.98
CA PHE A 146 18.60 16.54 0.78
C PHE A 146 17.53 17.62 0.71
N LEU A 147 16.32 17.34 1.19
CA LEU A 147 15.22 18.31 1.20
C LEU A 147 15.29 19.30 2.38
N GLY A 148 16.23 19.13 3.32
CA GLY A 148 16.34 20.00 4.51
C GLY A 148 15.11 19.93 5.42
N LEU A 149 14.47 18.76 5.52
CA LEU A 149 13.26 18.57 6.31
C LEU A 149 13.59 18.43 7.80
N ASP A 150 14.00 19.52 8.44
CA ASP A 150 14.51 19.54 9.83
C ASP A 150 13.43 19.45 10.92
N SER A 151 12.31 18.77 10.64
CA SER A 151 11.23 18.58 11.60
C SER A 151 11.39 17.25 12.35
N GLY A 152 11.61 17.33 13.67
CA GLY A 152 11.55 16.20 14.60
C GLY A 152 12.89 15.78 15.21
N GLU A 153 12.85 14.91 16.21
CA GLU A 153 14.00 14.51 17.05
C GLU A 153 15.12 13.79 16.29
N LEU A 154 14.79 13.23 15.12
CA LEU A 154 15.71 12.49 14.25
C LEU A 154 16.46 13.37 13.25
N SER A 155 16.14 14.66 13.11
CA SER A 155 16.68 15.52 12.04
C SER A 155 18.20 15.52 11.96
N ARG A 156 18.85 15.75 13.10
CA ARG A 156 20.32 15.71 13.27
C ARG A 156 20.96 14.35 12.93
N TYR A 157 20.17 13.27 12.94
CA TYR A 157 20.65 11.91 12.70
C TYR A 157 20.34 11.39 11.28
N TYR A 158 19.62 12.15 10.43
CA TYR A 158 19.31 11.70 9.07
C TYR A 158 20.53 11.30 8.23
N PRO A 159 21.67 12.02 8.26
CA PRO A 159 22.87 11.58 7.52
C PRO A 159 23.37 10.19 7.98
N LEU A 160 23.30 9.93 9.29
CA LEU A 160 23.74 8.67 9.88
C LEU A 160 22.75 7.53 9.59
N ILE A 161 21.46 7.81 9.68
CA ILE A 161 20.40 6.86 9.29
C ILE A 161 20.52 6.52 7.81
N ALA A 162 20.73 7.51 6.95
CA ALA A 162 20.97 7.34 5.52
C ALA A 162 22.19 6.44 5.28
N TYR A 163 23.32 6.74 5.92
CA TYR A 163 24.54 5.95 5.79
C TYR A 163 24.34 4.49 6.21
N ILE A 164 23.81 4.24 7.41
CA ILE A 164 23.57 2.89 7.93
C ILE A 164 22.60 2.12 7.02
N GLY A 165 21.50 2.76 6.62
CA GLY A 165 20.49 2.18 5.73
C GLY A 165 21.08 1.83 4.36
N LEU A 166 21.78 2.75 3.72
CA LEU A 166 22.36 2.53 2.39
C LEU A 166 23.47 1.47 2.42
N VAL A 167 24.42 1.56 3.36
CA VAL A 167 25.51 0.58 3.49
C VAL A 167 24.96 -0.82 3.80
N GLY A 168 24.05 -0.93 4.78
CA GLY A 168 23.40 -2.19 5.12
C GLY A 168 22.66 -2.79 3.92
N SER A 169 21.94 -1.95 3.16
CA SER A 169 21.26 -2.40 1.96
C SER A 169 22.22 -2.89 0.87
N ILE A 170 23.38 -2.27 0.68
CA ILE A 170 24.35 -2.68 -0.35
C ILE A 170 25.01 -4.02 0.01
N ILE A 171 25.37 -4.21 1.28
CA ILE A 171 26.05 -5.41 1.76
C ILE A 171 25.11 -6.63 1.77
N LEU A 172 23.84 -6.45 2.10
CA LEU A 172 22.86 -7.54 2.20
C LEU A 172 22.45 -8.09 0.83
N ILE A 173 23.23 -9.04 0.33
CA ILE A 173 22.98 -9.84 -0.86
C ILE A 173 23.05 -11.32 -0.48
N ASP A 174 22.09 -12.12 -0.94
CA ASP A 174 22.11 -13.56 -0.70
C ASP A 174 23.30 -14.20 -1.40
N ASN A 175 24.24 -14.72 -0.61
CA ASN A 175 25.45 -15.36 -1.11
C ASN A 175 25.22 -16.80 -1.63
N LYS A 176 24.04 -17.39 -1.39
CA LYS A 176 23.66 -18.71 -1.93
C LYS A 176 22.78 -18.61 -3.17
N ALA A 177 22.23 -17.43 -3.47
CA ALA A 177 21.52 -17.22 -4.73
C ALA A 177 22.49 -17.31 -5.91
N VAL A 178 22.02 -17.88 -7.03
CA VAL A 178 22.82 -17.96 -8.25
C VAL A 178 22.65 -16.65 -9.01
N ILE A 179 23.71 -15.85 -9.05
CA ILE A 179 23.72 -14.53 -9.70
C ILE A 179 24.63 -14.59 -10.92
N LYS A 180 24.06 -14.36 -12.12
CA LYS A 180 24.81 -14.44 -13.40
C LYS A 180 26.02 -13.50 -13.42
N ASN A 181 25.83 -12.24 -13.00
CA ASN A 181 26.90 -11.25 -12.91
C ASN A 181 26.75 -10.41 -11.64
N LYS A 182 27.56 -10.71 -10.61
CA LYS A 182 27.49 -10.07 -9.29
C LYS A 182 27.78 -8.56 -9.34
N HIS A 183 28.76 -8.13 -10.12
CA HIS A 183 29.12 -6.72 -10.23
C HIS A 183 27.99 -5.91 -10.88
N LEU A 184 27.42 -6.42 -11.97
CA LEU A 184 26.28 -5.78 -12.63
C LEU A 184 25.07 -5.75 -11.71
N TYR A 185 24.79 -6.83 -11.00
CA TYR A 185 23.67 -6.92 -10.06
C TYR A 185 23.79 -5.87 -8.93
N LEU A 186 24.98 -5.71 -8.35
CA LEU A 186 25.25 -4.68 -7.33
C LEU A 186 25.12 -3.25 -7.89
N ARG A 187 25.72 -2.98 -9.06
CA ARG A 187 25.63 -1.66 -9.71
C ARG A 187 24.20 -1.28 -10.05
N LYS A 188 23.39 -2.25 -10.50
CA LYS A 188 21.95 -2.05 -10.71
C LYS A 188 21.24 -1.72 -9.41
N GLY A 189 21.53 -2.44 -8.33
CA GLY A 189 20.97 -2.13 -7.00
C GLY A 189 21.26 -0.71 -6.54
N LEU A 190 22.48 -0.21 -6.76
CA LEU A 190 22.86 1.17 -6.45
C LEU A 190 22.14 2.17 -7.36
N LEU A 191 22.08 1.90 -8.67
CA LEU A 191 21.36 2.74 -9.63
C LEU A 191 19.88 2.84 -9.27
N GLU A 192 19.25 1.73 -8.90
CA GLU A 192 17.85 1.68 -8.46
C GLU A 192 17.62 2.57 -7.24
N ILE A 193 18.51 2.55 -6.24
CA ILE A 193 18.44 3.45 -5.07
C ILE A 193 18.50 4.92 -5.52
N VAL A 194 19.48 5.27 -6.35
CA VAL A 194 19.66 6.65 -6.84
C VAL A 194 18.43 7.12 -7.61
N VAL A 195 17.85 6.27 -8.46
CA VAL A 195 16.65 6.59 -9.22
C VAL A 195 15.45 6.78 -8.28
N ILE A 196 15.24 5.91 -7.29
CA ILE A 196 14.14 6.06 -6.32
C ILE A 196 14.28 7.37 -5.54
N VAL A 197 15.47 7.68 -5.04
CA VAL A 197 15.75 8.96 -4.34
C VAL A 197 15.48 10.14 -5.27
N GLY A 198 15.95 10.08 -6.52
CA GLY A 198 15.70 11.12 -7.52
C GLY A 198 14.21 11.33 -7.80
N VAL A 199 13.43 10.27 -7.95
CA VAL A 199 11.97 10.34 -8.12
C VAL A 199 11.33 11.03 -6.92
N LEU A 200 11.72 10.67 -5.70
CA LEU A 200 11.20 11.28 -4.47
C LEU A 200 11.50 12.78 -4.40
N ILE A 201 12.76 13.18 -4.61
CA ILE A 201 13.16 14.59 -4.56
C ILE A 201 12.45 15.40 -5.64
N ILE A 202 12.43 14.92 -6.89
CA ILE A 202 11.75 15.61 -8.00
C ILE A 202 10.26 15.73 -7.71
N SER A 203 9.61 14.65 -7.24
CA SER A 203 8.19 14.68 -6.90
C SER A 203 7.86 15.65 -5.77
N ALA A 204 8.72 15.77 -4.76
CA ALA A 204 8.54 16.71 -3.65
C ALA A 204 8.62 18.17 -4.14
N HIS A 205 9.59 18.49 -5.00
CA HIS A 205 9.70 19.82 -5.60
C HIS A 205 8.53 20.14 -6.53
N LEU A 206 8.06 19.17 -7.33
CA LEU A 206 6.89 19.37 -8.19
C LEU A 206 5.62 19.63 -7.37
N ALA A 207 5.41 18.87 -6.30
CA ALA A 207 4.29 19.09 -5.38
C ALA A 207 4.37 20.49 -4.76
N GLY A 208 5.55 20.89 -4.26
CA GLY A 208 5.77 22.23 -3.72
C GLY A 208 5.52 23.35 -4.73
N TYR A 209 5.96 23.17 -5.99
CA TYR A 209 5.79 24.16 -7.06
C TYR A 209 4.33 24.32 -7.51
N ILE A 210 3.57 23.22 -7.52
CA ILE A 210 2.17 23.22 -7.96
C ILE A 210 1.20 23.60 -6.83
N ARG A 211 1.60 23.43 -5.56
CA ARG A 211 0.80 23.73 -4.37
C ARG A 211 0.07 25.09 -4.38
N PRO A 212 0.65 26.20 -4.90
CA PRO A 212 -0.07 27.48 -4.98
C PRO A 212 -1.26 27.49 -5.94
N ILE A 213 -1.31 26.56 -6.89
CA ILE A 213 -2.40 26.40 -7.86
C ILE A 213 -3.39 25.35 -7.35
N ILE A 214 -2.88 24.21 -6.88
CA ILE A 214 -3.68 23.10 -6.38
C ILE A 214 -2.86 22.24 -5.41
N GLY A 215 -3.43 21.88 -4.26
CA GLY A 215 -2.78 21.07 -3.22
C GLY A 215 -2.57 19.58 -3.56
N LEU A 216 -1.93 19.26 -4.69
CA LEU A 216 -1.64 17.87 -5.06
C LEU A 216 -0.47 17.28 -4.23
N PRO A 217 -0.63 16.07 -3.66
CA PRO A 217 0.39 15.44 -2.83
C PRO A 217 1.61 14.96 -3.65
N GLN A 218 2.77 14.83 -3.00
CA GLN A 218 4.02 14.31 -3.56
C GLN A 218 3.83 12.95 -4.23
N ILE A 219 3.11 12.03 -3.59
CA ILE A 219 2.91 10.68 -4.12
C ILE A 219 2.41 10.72 -5.57
N PHE A 220 1.53 11.65 -5.92
CA PHE A 220 0.96 11.78 -7.25
C PHE A 220 2.03 11.90 -8.34
N PHE A 221 2.98 12.82 -8.12
CA PHE A 221 4.10 13.03 -9.03
C PHE A 221 5.06 11.85 -9.03
N ALA A 222 5.35 11.28 -7.86
CA ALA A 222 6.23 10.13 -7.72
C ALA A 222 5.73 8.94 -8.55
N MET A 223 4.43 8.66 -8.51
CA MET A 223 3.81 7.57 -9.25
C MET A 223 3.85 7.78 -10.77
N LEU A 224 3.50 8.99 -11.25
CA LEU A 224 3.55 9.30 -12.68
C LEU A 224 4.97 9.20 -13.24
N ILE A 225 5.95 9.73 -12.51
CA ILE A 225 7.36 9.65 -12.90
C ILE A 225 7.82 8.19 -12.88
N ALA A 226 7.54 7.44 -11.82
CA ALA A 226 7.95 6.04 -11.70
C ALA A 226 7.36 5.16 -12.80
N ALA A 227 6.05 5.28 -13.07
CA ALA A 227 5.36 4.58 -14.14
C ALA A 227 5.90 4.97 -15.52
N GLY A 228 6.17 6.27 -15.75
CA GLY A 228 6.79 6.77 -16.98
C GLY A 228 8.19 6.21 -17.21
N ILE A 229 9.05 6.23 -16.19
CA ILE A 229 10.38 5.60 -16.22
C ILE A 229 10.23 4.10 -16.52
N GLY A 230 9.31 3.40 -15.88
CA GLY A 230 9.00 2.01 -16.15
C GLY A 230 8.65 1.76 -17.62
N ALA A 231 7.74 2.57 -18.17
CA ALA A 231 7.32 2.45 -19.56
C ALA A 231 8.48 2.71 -20.56
N ILE A 232 9.38 3.65 -20.26
CA ILE A 232 10.57 3.92 -21.07
C ILE A 232 11.56 2.76 -20.99
N PHE A 233 11.86 2.31 -19.76
CA PHE A 233 12.82 1.25 -19.46
C PHE A 233 12.17 -0.13 -19.33
N TYR A 234 11.23 -0.45 -20.22
CA TYR A 234 10.42 -1.67 -20.15
C TYR A 234 11.23 -2.98 -20.22
N ASN A 235 12.42 -2.95 -20.83
CA ASN A 235 13.34 -4.09 -20.93
C ASN A 235 14.36 -4.18 -19.77
N TYR A 236 14.28 -3.29 -18.78
CA TYR A 236 15.22 -3.28 -17.67
C TYR A 236 14.98 -4.47 -16.74
N SER A 237 15.97 -5.38 -16.66
CA SER A 237 15.98 -6.49 -15.70
C SER A 237 16.39 -6.02 -14.31
N PHE A 238 15.60 -6.38 -13.29
CA PHE A 238 15.69 -5.85 -11.93
C PHE A 238 16.93 -6.31 -11.16
N GLY A 239 17.58 -5.34 -10.53
CA GLY A 239 18.59 -5.53 -9.51
C GLY A 239 18.00 -5.90 -8.14
N PRO A 240 18.86 -5.96 -7.10
CA PRO A 240 18.47 -6.40 -5.77
C PRO A 240 17.59 -5.41 -5.02
N THR A 241 17.59 -4.12 -5.37
CA THR A 241 16.81 -3.11 -4.66
C THR A 241 15.34 -3.22 -5.03
N VAL A 242 15.03 -3.24 -6.34
CA VAL A 242 13.67 -3.43 -6.83
C VAL A 242 13.10 -4.77 -6.37
N LYS A 243 13.86 -5.88 -6.50
CA LYS A 243 13.40 -7.21 -6.09
C LYS A 243 13.08 -7.30 -4.58
N ALA A 244 13.92 -6.71 -3.72
CA ALA A 244 13.67 -6.70 -2.29
C ALA A 244 12.43 -5.87 -1.92
N LEU A 245 12.29 -4.67 -2.48
CA LEU A 245 11.16 -3.77 -2.21
C LEU A 245 9.83 -4.33 -2.75
N LEU A 246 9.81 -5.01 -3.91
CA LEU A 246 8.60 -5.69 -4.40
C LEU A 246 8.15 -6.82 -3.47
N PHE A 247 9.11 -7.56 -2.92
CA PHE A 247 8.82 -8.70 -2.06
C PHE A 247 8.41 -8.29 -0.65
N ALA A 248 9.20 -7.43 0.02
CA ALA A 248 9.05 -7.12 1.44
C ALA A 248 8.75 -5.65 1.73
N GLY A 249 8.80 -4.75 0.74
CA GLY A 249 8.56 -3.31 0.93
C GLY A 249 7.24 -3.01 1.61
N ILE A 250 6.14 -3.45 0.99
CA ILE A 250 4.79 -3.28 1.57
C ILE A 250 4.66 -4.02 2.92
N PRO A 251 5.04 -5.31 3.06
CA PRO A 251 5.00 -6.00 4.36
C PRO A 251 5.70 -5.27 5.51
N VAL A 252 6.92 -4.75 5.31
CA VAL A 252 7.68 -4.04 6.35
C VAL A 252 7.05 -2.68 6.67
N VAL A 253 6.60 -1.94 5.66
CA VAL A 253 5.88 -0.67 5.85
C VAL A 253 4.57 -0.88 6.60
N LEU A 254 3.82 -1.94 6.27
CA LEU A 254 2.56 -2.26 6.94
C LEU A 254 2.79 -2.68 8.39
N ALA A 255 3.83 -3.45 8.68
CA ALA A 255 4.20 -3.80 10.07
C ALA A 255 4.39 -2.55 10.94
N ALA A 256 5.10 -1.54 10.41
CA ALA A 256 5.28 -0.26 11.11
C ALA A 256 3.97 0.52 11.25
N ASN A 257 3.19 0.64 10.17
CA ASN A 257 1.91 1.35 10.19
C ASN A 257 0.91 0.74 11.17
N PHE A 258 0.80 -0.59 11.24
CA PHE A 258 -0.12 -1.25 12.18
C PHE A 258 0.32 -1.14 13.62
N MET A 259 1.63 -1.09 13.89
CA MET A 259 2.12 -0.85 15.23
C MET A 259 1.77 0.56 15.71
N VAL A 260 2.00 1.58 14.86
CA VAL A 260 1.59 2.95 15.15
C VAL A 260 0.06 3.06 15.26
N GLY A 261 -0.68 2.45 14.34
CA GLY A 261 -2.15 2.43 14.38
C GLY A 261 -2.70 1.74 15.62
N GLY A 262 -2.12 0.61 16.01
CA GLY A 262 -2.47 -0.16 17.21
C GLY A 262 -2.30 0.65 18.50
N SER A 263 -1.26 1.46 18.58
CA SER A 263 -1.00 2.33 19.74
C SER A 263 -2.08 3.40 19.94
N ARG A 264 -2.77 3.80 18.86
CA ARG A 264 -3.80 4.84 18.88
C ARG A 264 -5.22 4.30 19.03
N ILE A 265 -5.41 2.99 19.19
CA ILE A 265 -6.75 2.39 19.30
C ILE A 265 -7.55 3.03 20.44
N GLY A 266 -6.98 3.14 21.65
CA GLY A 266 -7.68 3.68 22.81
C GLY A 266 -8.05 5.16 22.67
N GLU A 267 -7.10 5.97 22.20
CA GLU A 267 -7.29 7.40 21.94
C GLU A 267 -8.37 7.63 20.88
N ALA A 268 -8.34 6.89 19.77
CA ALA A 268 -9.25 7.11 18.67
C ALA A 268 -10.73 6.89 19.05
N PHE A 269 -11.04 5.93 19.93
CA PHE A 269 -12.42 5.73 20.42
C PHE A 269 -12.92 6.85 21.34
N SER A 270 -12.03 7.70 21.86
CA SER A 270 -12.38 8.88 22.66
C SER A 270 -12.65 10.13 21.82
N ILE A 271 -12.29 10.13 20.54
CA ILE A 271 -12.48 11.26 19.64
C ILE A 271 -13.95 11.33 19.21
N GLU A 272 -14.57 12.49 19.41
CA GLU A 272 -15.95 12.73 19.01
C GLU A 272 -16.13 12.52 17.49
N GLY A 273 -17.21 11.88 17.07
CA GLY A 273 -17.46 11.56 15.66
C GLY A 273 -16.62 10.41 15.08
N MET A 274 -15.60 9.92 15.79
CA MET A 274 -14.76 8.82 15.27
C MET A 274 -15.54 7.52 15.12
N ASN A 275 -16.51 7.24 15.98
CA ASN A 275 -17.36 6.06 15.86
C ASN A 275 -18.07 5.99 14.50
N SER A 276 -18.47 7.14 13.96
CA SER A 276 -19.09 7.29 12.64
C SER A 276 -18.12 6.94 11.52
N VAL A 277 -16.88 7.46 11.60
CA VAL A 277 -15.78 7.16 10.69
C VAL A 277 -15.49 5.66 10.69
N LEU A 278 -15.45 5.04 11.87
CA LEU A 278 -15.17 3.62 12.06
C LEU A 278 -16.29 2.73 11.52
N ALA A 279 -17.54 3.07 11.82
CA ALA A 279 -18.71 2.32 11.36
C ALA A 279 -18.77 2.31 9.83
N TYR A 280 -18.68 3.48 9.20
CA TYR A 280 -18.65 3.56 7.75
C TYR A 280 -17.38 2.91 7.17
N GLY A 281 -16.21 3.10 7.80
CA GLY A 281 -14.96 2.47 7.35
C GLY A 281 -15.07 0.93 7.29
N PHE A 282 -15.60 0.30 8.33
CA PHE A 282 -15.78 -1.15 8.38
C PHE A 282 -16.83 -1.66 7.37
N PHE A 283 -18.04 -1.12 7.39
CA PHE A 283 -19.12 -1.58 6.50
C PHE A 283 -18.90 -1.16 5.05
N GLY A 284 -18.32 0.01 4.84
CA GLY A 284 -17.88 0.50 3.54
C GLY A 284 -16.85 -0.44 2.91
N GLN A 285 -15.94 -1.01 3.70
CA GLN A 285 -15.04 -2.03 3.18
C GLN A 285 -15.73 -3.30 2.76
N LEU A 286 -16.71 -3.76 3.54
CA LEU A 286 -17.53 -4.88 3.11
C LEU A 286 -18.26 -4.56 1.80
N PHE A 287 -18.84 -3.36 1.71
CA PHE A 287 -19.59 -2.90 0.55
C PHE A 287 -18.73 -2.74 -0.71
N TRP A 288 -17.65 -1.96 -0.66
CA TRP A 288 -16.86 -1.63 -1.85
C TRP A 288 -16.01 -2.81 -2.33
N MET A 289 -15.45 -3.59 -1.42
CA MET A 289 -14.62 -4.74 -1.77
C MET A 289 -15.47 -5.93 -2.18
N PHE A 290 -16.36 -6.43 -1.31
CA PHE A 290 -17.18 -7.59 -1.66
C PHE A 290 -18.26 -7.21 -2.68
N GLY A 291 -18.68 -5.95 -2.78
CA GLY A 291 -19.48 -5.46 -3.90
C GLY A 291 -18.75 -5.59 -5.23
N GLY A 292 -17.49 -5.13 -5.33
CA GLY A 292 -16.70 -5.29 -6.55
C GLY A 292 -16.48 -6.77 -6.92
N ILE A 293 -16.16 -7.62 -5.94
CA ILE A 293 -16.02 -9.07 -6.15
C ILE A 293 -17.36 -9.69 -6.57
N ALA A 294 -18.47 -9.34 -5.93
CA ALA A 294 -19.80 -9.83 -6.27
C ALA A 294 -20.19 -9.43 -7.71
N LEU A 295 -19.87 -8.21 -8.14
CA LEU A 295 -20.09 -7.78 -9.52
C LEU A 295 -19.29 -8.63 -10.53
N LEU A 296 -18.01 -8.88 -10.24
CA LEU A 296 -17.16 -9.74 -11.07
C LEU A 296 -17.70 -11.19 -11.12
N MET A 297 -18.13 -11.74 -9.99
CA MET A 297 -18.69 -13.08 -9.91
C MET A 297 -20.02 -13.19 -10.66
N PHE A 298 -20.94 -12.25 -10.43
CA PHE A 298 -22.30 -12.32 -10.94
C PHE A 298 -22.37 -11.93 -12.43
N PHE A 299 -21.83 -10.77 -12.80
CA PHE A 299 -21.95 -10.24 -14.16
C PHE A 299 -20.85 -10.71 -15.09
N ALA A 300 -19.59 -10.74 -14.63
CA ALA A 300 -18.48 -11.20 -15.45
C ALA A 300 -18.30 -12.73 -15.43
N ARG A 301 -19.02 -13.44 -14.55
CA ARG A 301 -18.95 -14.91 -14.40
C ARG A 301 -17.54 -15.43 -14.10
N THR A 302 -16.76 -14.66 -13.35
CA THR A 302 -15.42 -15.06 -12.90
C THR A 302 -15.38 -15.23 -11.39
N THR A 303 -14.95 -16.41 -10.93
CA THR A 303 -14.74 -16.70 -9.51
C THR A 303 -13.28 -16.92 -9.15
N HIS A 304 -12.37 -16.76 -10.12
CA HIS A 304 -10.97 -17.16 -9.97
C HIS A 304 -10.09 -16.05 -9.40
N VAL A 305 -9.21 -16.37 -8.44
CA VAL A 305 -8.30 -15.44 -7.74
C VAL A 305 -7.42 -14.63 -8.70
N ARG A 306 -6.88 -15.25 -9.76
CA ARG A 306 -6.14 -14.59 -10.85
C ARG A 306 -6.83 -13.37 -11.50
N ASN A 307 -8.15 -13.27 -11.38
CA ASN A 307 -8.95 -12.12 -11.84
C ASN A 307 -9.39 -11.26 -10.65
N LEU A 308 -9.95 -11.90 -9.61
CA LEU A 308 -10.55 -11.20 -8.47
C LEU A 308 -9.51 -10.42 -7.65
N ALA A 309 -8.36 -11.03 -7.32
CA ALA A 309 -7.33 -10.38 -6.51
C ALA A 309 -6.70 -9.17 -7.21
N PRO A 310 -6.11 -9.29 -8.43
CA PRO A 310 -5.53 -8.12 -9.08
C PRO A 310 -6.60 -7.10 -9.49
N GLY A 311 -7.82 -7.55 -9.86
CA GLY A 311 -8.94 -6.66 -10.16
C GLY A 311 -9.31 -5.78 -8.97
N MET A 312 -9.41 -6.33 -7.76
CA MET A 312 -9.69 -5.54 -6.56
C MET A 312 -8.47 -4.77 -6.03
N ALA A 313 -7.26 -5.31 -6.18
CA ALA A 313 -6.03 -4.60 -5.86
C ALA A 313 -5.92 -3.29 -6.66
N GLY A 314 -6.24 -3.35 -7.97
CA GLY A 314 -6.35 -2.15 -8.81
C GLY A 314 -7.57 -1.31 -8.47
N ALA A 315 -8.77 -1.90 -8.51
CA ALA A 315 -10.04 -1.17 -8.39
C ALA A 315 -10.24 -0.40 -7.10
N LEU A 316 -9.56 -0.77 -6.03
CA LEU A 316 -9.60 -0.05 -4.76
C LEU A 316 -8.24 0.54 -4.40
N SER A 317 -7.22 0.34 -5.24
CA SER A 317 -5.81 0.58 -4.89
C SER A 317 -5.45 -0.04 -3.53
N HIS A 318 -6.00 -1.22 -3.26
CA HIS A 318 -6.14 -1.76 -1.92
C HIS A 318 -4.82 -2.34 -1.43
N SER A 319 -4.36 -1.84 -0.28
CA SER A 319 -3.00 -2.07 0.20
C SER A 319 -2.67 -3.51 0.55
N GLY A 320 -3.55 -4.18 1.29
CA GLY A 320 -3.37 -5.58 1.66
C GLY A 320 -3.31 -6.51 0.44
N LEU A 321 -4.31 -6.43 -0.45
CA LEU A 321 -4.37 -7.23 -1.69
C LEU A 321 -3.22 -6.92 -2.64
N THR A 322 -2.79 -5.66 -2.74
CA THR A 322 -1.61 -5.29 -3.51
C THR A 322 -0.38 -6.01 -2.99
N GLY A 323 -0.12 -5.92 -1.68
CA GLY A 323 1.02 -6.60 -1.06
C GLY A 323 0.96 -8.11 -1.23
N ALA A 324 -0.21 -8.73 -1.05
CA ALA A 324 -0.37 -10.18 -1.20
C ALA A 324 -0.17 -10.64 -2.65
N CYS A 325 -0.61 -9.84 -3.63
CA CYS A 325 -0.34 -10.11 -5.04
C CYS A 325 1.15 -9.96 -5.35
N THR A 326 1.78 -8.82 -5.01
CA THR A 326 3.18 -8.54 -5.38
C THR A 326 4.17 -9.44 -4.66
N ALA A 327 3.86 -9.88 -3.43
CA ALA A 327 4.64 -10.89 -2.71
C ALA A 327 4.49 -12.31 -3.30
N GLY A 328 3.51 -12.53 -4.17
CA GLY A 328 3.26 -13.82 -4.83
C GLY A 328 2.36 -14.77 -4.04
N ASP A 329 1.77 -14.33 -2.92
CA ASP A 329 0.93 -15.17 -2.04
C ASP A 329 -0.31 -15.69 -2.76
N LEU A 330 -0.82 -14.94 -3.74
CA LEU A 330 -2.02 -15.26 -4.53
C LEU A 330 -1.71 -15.88 -5.91
N GLY A 331 -0.47 -16.36 -6.08
CA GLY A 331 -0.01 -17.03 -7.29
C GLY A 331 0.63 -16.10 -8.33
N LYS A 332 1.40 -16.70 -9.26
CA LYS A 332 2.22 -15.98 -10.24
C LYS A 332 1.42 -15.05 -11.17
N VAL A 333 0.22 -15.49 -11.59
CA VAL A 333 -0.64 -14.70 -12.48
C VAL A 333 -1.21 -13.47 -11.78
N ALA A 334 -1.57 -13.58 -10.50
CA ALA A 334 -2.00 -12.41 -9.73
C ALA A 334 -0.84 -11.44 -9.50
N ALA A 335 0.36 -11.98 -9.22
CA ALA A 335 1.58 -11.18 -9.03
C ALA A 335 1.99 -10.39 -10.28
N SER A 336 1.87 -10.97 -11.48
CA SER A 336 2.15 -10.26 -12.73
C SER A 336 1.08 -9.24 -13.10
N ARG A 337 -0.20 -9.53 -12.79
CA ARG A 337 -1.32 -8.65 -13.14
C ARG A 337 -1.49 -7.46 -12.19
N ALA A 338 -1.22 -7.62 -10.90
CA ALA A 338 -1.49 -6.56 -9.92
C ALA A 338 -0.77 -5.23 -10.21
N PRO A 339 0.53 -5.20 -10.57
CA PRO A 339 1.19 -3.94 -10.95
C PRO A 339 0.50 -3.21 -12.10
N ILE A 340 -0.02 -3.94 -13.10
CA ILE A 340 -0.79 -3.37 -14.22
C ILE A 340 -2.10 -2.75 -13.72
N MET A 341 -2.85 -3.50 -12.91
CA MET A 341 -4.16 -3.09 -12.41
C MET A 341 -4.09 -1.85 -11.53
N ILE A 342 -3.00 -1.69 -10.77
CA ILE A 342 -2.80 -0.52 -9.92
C ILE A 342 -2.40 0.69 -10.77
N ASN A 343 -1.56 0.55 -11.80
CA ASN A 343 -1.09 1.72 -12.57
C ASN A 343 -2.19 2.41 -13.38
N ILE A 344 -3.12 1.66 -13.98
CA ILE A 344 -4.12 2.23 -14.91
C ILE A 344 -5.01 3.28 -14.25
N PRO A 345 -5.64 2.99 -13.10
CA PRO A 345 -6.46 3.98 -12.46
C PRO A 345 -5.67 5.25 -12.12
N PHE A 346 -4.41 5.14 -11.69
CA PHE A 346 -3.57 6.29 -11.34
C PHE A 346 -3.36 7.30 -12.47
N PHE A 347 -3.37 6.90 -13.74
CA PHE A 347 -3.38 7.88 -14.84
C PHE A 347 -4.63 8.76 -14.84
N GLY A 348 -5.78 8.20 -14.47
CA GLY A 348 -7.02 8.97 -14.30
C GLY A 348 -7.05 9.83 -13.04
N HIS A 349 -6.12 9.61 -12.09
CA HIS A 349 -6.12 10.32 -10.81
C HIS A 349 -5.72 11.79 -10.91
N VAL A 350 -5.09 12.22 -12.00
CA VAL A 350 -4.77 13.64 -12.24
C VAL A 350 -6.02 14.50 -12.11
N PHE A 351 -7.12 14.05 -12.74
CA PHE A 351 -8.39 14.76 -12.75
C PHE A 351 -9.15 14.57 -11.43
N VAL A 352 -9.12 13.36 -10.88
CA VAL A 352 -9.81 12.96 -9.65
C VAL A 352 -9.25 13.70 -8.42
N PHE A 353 -7.94 13.66 -8.20
CA PHE A 353 -7.34 14.34 -7.06
C PHE A 353 -7.37 15.84 -7.20
N SER A 354 -7.46 16.38 -8.42
CA SER A 354 -7.70 17.81 -8.59
C SER A 354 -9.07 18.22 -8.02
N VAL A 355 -10.12 17.45 -8.31
CA VAL A 355 -11.45 17.68 -7.72
C VAL A 355 -11.41 17.50 -6.19
N LEU A 356 -10.71 16.48 -5.69
CA LEU A 356 -10.59 16.24 -4.24
C LEU A 356 -9.78 17.31 -3.52
N ALA A 357 -8.70 17.82 -4.10
CA ALA A 357 -7.89 18.87 -3.51
C ALA A 357 -8.70 20.15 -3.35
N ILE A 358 -9.44 20.56 -4.40
CA ILE A 358 -10.35 21.72 -4.31
C ILE A 358 -11.48 21.45 -3.30
N SER A 359 -12.00 20.23 -3.25
CA SER A 359 -13.03 19.86 -2.27
C SER A 359 -12.49 19.96 -0.83
N ALA A 360 -11.25 19.51 -0.60
CA ALA A 360 -10.60 19.59 0.70
C ALA A 360 -10.35 21.04 1.13
N GLU A 361 -9.90 21.90 0.21
CA GLU A 361 -9.71 23.34 0.47
C GLU A 361 -11.03 24.04 0.82
N ARG A 362 -12.16 23.60 0.24
CA ARG A 362 -13.49 24.14 0.53
C ARG A 362 -14.16 23.52 1.77
N GLY A 363 -13.63 22.41 2.27
CA GLY A 363 -14.25 21.63 3.35
C GLY A 363 -15.53 20.89 2.94
N GLU A 364 -15.85 20.82 1.64
CA GLU A 364 -17.05 20.15 1.11
C GLU A 364 -16.78 19.50 -0.25
N LEU A 365 -17.49 18.41 -0.55
CA LEU A 365 -17.34 17.71 -1.83
C LEU A 365 -17.96 18.51 -2.98
N LEU A 366 -17.21 18.69 -4.07
CA LEU A 366 -17.75 19.24 -5.32
C LEU A 366 -18.73 18.25 -5.98
N LEU A 367 -20.03 18.43 -5.72
CA LEU A 367 -21.08 17.48 -6.10
C LEU A 367 -21.18 17.24 -7.61
N LEU A 368 -21.23 18.29 -8.42
CA LEU A 368 -21.41 18.13 -9.88
C LEU A 368 -20.22 17.41 -10.54
N PRO A 369 -18.95 17.81 -10.33
CA PRO A 369 -17.81 17.04 -10.80
C PRO A 369 -17.81 15.59 -10.30
N SER A 370 -18.15 15.38 -9.03
CA SER A 370 -18.20 14.04 -8.43
C SER A 370 -19.25 13.16 -9.11
N LEU A 371 -20.45 13.67 -9.37
CA LEU A 371 -21.51 12.97 -10.09
C LEU A 371 -21.09 12.56 -11.50
N LEU A 372 -20.43 13.45 -12.23
CA LEU A 372 -19.90 13.15 -13.57
C LEU A 372 -18.85 12.05 -13.53
N ILE A 373 -17.93 12.10 -12.55
CA ILE A 373 -16.90 11.08 -12.37
C ILE A 373 -17.52 9.72 -12.03
N ILE A 374 -18.52 9.69 -11.15
CA ILE A 374 -19.25 8.47 -10.79
C ILE A 374 -19.96 7.91 -12.02
N ALA A 375 -20.64 8.74 -12.80
CA ALA A 375 -21.33 8.31 -14.02
C ALA A 375 -20.36 7.65 -15.02
N VAL A 376 -19.19 8.26 -15.25
CA VAL A 376 -18.11 7.67 -16.07
C VAL A 376 -17.63 6.35 -15.47
N GLY A 377 -17.42 6.30 -14.15
CA GLY A 377 -17.02 5.09 -13.42
C GLY A 377 -18.00 3.93 -13.61
N VAL A 378 -19.31 4.21 -13.51
CA VAL A 378 -20.38 3.22 -13.69
C VAL A 378 -20.37 2.70 -15.13
N VAL A 379 -20.30 3.58 -16.13
CA VAL A 379 -20.24 3.18 -17.54
C VAL A 379 -19.04 2.27 -17.80
N LEU A 380 -17.86 2.65 -17.32
CA LEU A 380 -16.64 1.84 -17.47
C LEU A 380 -16.76 0.49 -16.75
N THR A 381 -17.32 0.46 -15.55
CA THR A 381 -17.58 -0.77 -14.80
C THR A 381 -18.51 -1.70 -15.59
N VAL A 382 -19.65 -1.21 -16.08
CA VAL A 382 -20.59 -2.01 -16.86
C VAL A 382 -19.95 -2.57 -18.13
N LEU A 383 -19.20 -1.75 -18.87
CA LEU A 383 -18.49 -2.18 -20.07
C LEU A 383 -17.42 -3.23 -19.75
N SER A 384 -16.65 -3.04 -18.69
CA SER A 384 -15.61 -3.99 -18.27
C SER A 384 -16.20 -5.36 -17.90
N LEU A 385 -17.32 -5.40 -17.16
CA LEU A 385 -17.99 -6.64 -16.79
C LEU A 385 -18.49 -7.40 -18.04
N LYS A 386 -19.04 -6.69 -19.03
CA LYS A 386 -19.45 -7.26 -20.32
C LYS A 386 -18.26 -7.81 -21.10
N ASN A 387 -17.15 -7.09 -21.13
CA ASN A 387 -15.93 -7.50 -21.83
C ASN A 387 -15.26 -8.71 -21.16
N LEU A 388 -15.19 -8.72 -19.82
CA LEU A 388 -14.61 -9.81 -19.05
C LEU A 388 -15.42 -11.10 -19.21
N ARG A 389 -16.75 -11.01 -19.23
CA ARG A 389 -17.63 -12.14 -19.55
C ARG A 389 -17.35 -12.75 -20.93
N ARG A 390 -16.92 -11.94 -21.89
CA ARG A 390 -16.59 -12.37 -23.27
C ARG A 390 -15.12 -12.80 -23.44
N ALA A 391 -14.30 -12.65 -22.40
CA ALA A 391 -12.87 -12.98 -22.48
C ALA A 391 -12.64 -14.50 -22.57
N ASN A 392 -13.56 -15.34 -22.07
CA ASN A 392 -13.51 -16.81 -22.13
C ASN A 392 -12.15 -17.39 -21.72
N GLY A 393 -11.52 -16.84 -20.68
CA GLY A 393 -10.23 -17.32 -20.17
C GLY A 393 -9.00 -16.85 -20.95
N VAL A 394 -9.16 -16.03 -22.00
CA VAL A 394 -8.04 -15.48 -22.78
C VAL A 394 -7.35 -14.35 -22.01
N ASP A 395 -6.10 -14.58 -21.62
CA ASP A 395 -5.34 -13.73 -20.69
C ASP A 395 -5.33 -12.23 -21.08
N ASN A 396 -4.90 -11.89 -22.30
CA ASN A 396 -4.85 -10.49 -22.74
C ASN A 396 -6.23 -9.79 -22.71
N LYS A 397 -7.31 -10.53 -23.02
CA LYS A 397 -8.68 -9.99 -22.95
C LYS A 397 -9.13 -9.80 -21.50
N GLU A 398 -8.81 -10.75 -20.62
CA GLU A 398 -9.06 -10.62 -19.18
C GLU A 398 -8.33 -9.42 -18.60
N VAL A 399 -7.03 -9.27 -18.90
CA VAL A 399 -6.19 -8.16 -18.42
C VAL A 399 -6.75 -6.81 -18.86
N LYS A 400 -7.06 -6.63 -20.15
CA LYS A 400 -7.65 -5.36 -20.64
C LYS A 400 -9.00 -5.05 -20.02
N ALA A 401 -9.86 -6.05 -19.85
CA ALA A 401 -11.15 -5.86 -19.20
C ALA A 401 -10.99 -5.55 -17.70
N LEU A 402 -10.04 -6.19 -17.01
CA LEU A 402 -9.72 -5.91 -15.61
C LEU A 402 -9.09 -4.52 -15.43
N MET A 403 -8.31 -4.02 -16.38
CA MET A 403 -7.81 -2.64 -16.36
C MET A 403 -8.99 -1.65 -16.39
N GLN A 404 -9.96 -1.90 -17.27
CA GLN A 404 -11.18 -1.08 -17.36
C GLN A 404 -12.03 -1.18 -16.09
N PHE A 405 -12.17 -2.38 -15.53
CA PHE A 405 -12.87 -2.59 -14.25
C PHE A 405 -12.17 -1.85 -13.11
N SER A 406 -10.85 -1.98 -13.02
CA SER A 406 -10.04 -1.31 -12.01
C SER A 406 -10.25 0.20 -12.08
N PHE A 407 -10.19 0.78 -13.27
CA PHE A 407 -10.43 2.22 -13.38
C PHE A 407 -11.88 2.60 -13.05
N GLY A 408 -12.86 1.92 -13.65
CA GLY A 408 -14.28 2.27 -13.49
C GLY A 408 -14.77 2.11 -12.05
N TRP A 409 -14.47 0.97 -11.41
CA TRP A 409 -14.91 0.70 -10.04
C TRP A 409 -14.20 1.58 -9.03
N GLN A 410 -12.95 1.99 -9.28
CA GLN A 410 -12.24 2.93 -8.41
C GLN A 410 -12.88 4.32 -8.42
N LEU A 411 -13.29 4.82 -9.58
CA LEU A 411 -14.04 6.07 -9.67
C LEU A 411 -15.35 5.98 -8.89
N CYS A 412 -16.06 4.85 -9.00
CA CYS A 412 -17.28 4.59 -8.24
C CYS A 412 -17.00 4.52 -6.74
N ALA A 413 -15.95 3.82 -6.33
CA ALA A 413 -15.65 3.60 -4.92
C ALA A 413 -15.20 4.89 -4.26
N VAL A 414 -14.22 5.61 -4.82
CA VAL A 414 -13.71 6.87 -4.25
C VAL A 414 -14.80 7.94 -4.20
N PHE A 415 -15.40 8.31 -5.34
CA PHE A 415 -16.38 9.41 -5.36
C PHE A 415 -17.77 8.99 -4.94
N GLY A 416 -18.20 7.76 -5.25
CA GLY A 416 -19.49 7.27 -4.77
C GLY A 416 -19.49 7.19 -3.25
N GLY A 417 -18.41 6.74 -2.64
CA GLY A 417 -18.29 6.72 -1.18
C GLY A 417 -18.26 8.11 -0.55
N LEU A 418 -17.46 9.04 -1.09
CA LEU A 418 -17.46 10.42 -0.62
C LEU A 418 -18.80 11.13 -0.84
N MET A 419 -19.49 10.83 -1.94
CA MET A 419 -20.81 11.38 -2.22
C MET A 419 -21.87 10.83 -1.27
N LEU A 420 -21.83 9.53 -0.95
CA LEU A 420 -22.68 8.96 0.09
C LEU A 420 -22.43 9.65 1.43
N LEU A 421 -21.16 9.83 1.82
CA LEU A 421 -20.79 10.49 3.07
C LEU A 421 -21.16 11.98 3.07
N SER A 422 -21.15 12.67 1.93
CA SER A 422 -21.60 14.06 1.84
C SER A 422 -23.10 14.26 2.10
N LEU A 423 -23.88 13.17 2.12
CA LEU A 423 -25.29 13.20 2.54
C LEU A 423 -25.45 13.11 4.07
N SER A 424 -24.39 12.77 4.79
CA SER A 424 -24.37 12.74 6.26
C SER A 424 -23.90 14.09 6.83
N ALA A 425 -23.99 14.25 8.15
CA ALA A 425 -23.44 15.43 8.83
C ALA A 425 -21.89 15.38 9.01
N MET A 426 -21.22 14.35 8.47
CA MET A 426 -19.78 14.14 8.65
C MET A 426 -18.95 15.23 7.92
N PRO A 427 -18.02 15.91 8.61
CA PRO A 427 -17.08 16.83 7.98
C PRO A 427 -16.21 16.15 6.90
N MET A 428 -15.72 16.91 5.92
CA MET A 428 -15.01 16.37 4.75
C MET A 428 -13.72 15.62 5.10
N ASP A 429 -12.99 16.07 6.12
CA ASP A 429 -11.79 15.40 6.62
C ASP A 429 -12.12 14.01 7.21
N TYR A 430 -13.18 13.92 8.01
CA TYR A 430 -13.69 12.67 8.57
C TYR A 430 -14.27 11.77 7.48
N ALA A 431 -14.96 12.35 6.49
CA ALA A 431 -15.46 11.61 5.33
C ALA A 431 -14.31 11.04 4.49
N ALA A 432 -13.24 11.80 4.28
CA ALA A 432 -12.05 11.34 3.59
C ALA A 432 -11.33 10.23 4.38
N MET A 433 -11.23 10.33 5.70
CA MET A 433 -10.72 9.26 6.56
C MET A 433 -11.59 7.99 6.46
N ALA A 434 -12.91 8.13 6.61
CA ALA A 434 -13.87 7.04 6.58
C ALA A 434 -13.83 6.32 5.24
N GLN A 435 -13.81 7.08 4.14
CA GLN A 435 -13.70 6.50 2.80
C GLN A 435 -12.33 5.88 2.57
N SER A 436 -11.22 6.54 2.94
CA SER A 436 -9.86 5.98 2.83
C SER A 436 -9.75 4.63 3.53
N SER A 437 -10.35 4.52 4.72
CA SER A 437 -10.52 3.27 5.46
C SER A 437 -11.35 2.27 4.64
N ALA A 438 -12.57 2.64 4.26
CA ALA A 438 -13.51 1.78 3.56
C ALA A 438 -12.94 1.13 2.29
N ILE A 439 -12.00 1.77 1.59
CA ILE A 439 -11.40 1.17 0.38
C ILE A 439 -9.95 0.73 0.56
N SER A 440 -9.33 1.00 1.71
CA SER A 440 -7.91 0.71 2.00
C SER A 440 -6.96 1.25 0.92
N HIS A 441 -7.28 2.42 0.40
CA HIS A 441 -6.73 2.94 -0.86
C HIS A 441 -5.43 3.70 -0.64
N PHE A 442 -4.32 3.21 -1.21
CA PHE A 442 -2.99 3.83 -1.03
C PHE A 442 -2.91 5.32 -1.39
N GLY A 443 -3.50 5.73 -2.53
CA GLY A 443 -3.49 7.14 -2.94
C GLY A 443 -4.19 8.07 -1.95
N LEU A 444 -5.42 7.75 -1.53
CA LEU A 444 -6.16 8.54 -0.55
C LEU A 444 -5.51 8.48 0.84
N PHE A 445 -4.96 7.32 1.24
CA PHE A 445 -4.16 7.19 2.45
C PHE A 445 -2.96 8.15 2.45
N ALA A 446 -2.15 8.12 1.40
CA ALA A 446 -0.99 8.99 1.27
C ALA A 446 -1.39 10.47 1.20
N ALA A 447 -2.46 10.81 0.48
CA ALA A 447 -2.96 12.18 0.42
C ALA A 447 -3.41 12.71 1.79
N VAL A 448 -4.09 11.88 2.61
CA VAL A 448 -4.41 12.22 4.00
C VAL A 448 -3.14 12.31 4.84
N GLN A 449 -2.21 11.37 4.71
CA GLN A 449 -0.94 11.34 5.45
C GLN A 449 -0.06 12.57 5.16
N GLU A 450 -0.11 13.10 3.94
CA GLU A 450 0.57 14.33 3.53
C GLU A 450 -0.19 15.62 3.91
N GLY A 451 -1.35 15.50 4.56
CA GLY A 451 -2.09 16.62 5.13
C GLY A 451 -3.10 17.29 4.20
N MET A 452 -3.48 16.67 3.08
CA MET A 452 -4.48 17.25 2.15
C MET A 452 -5.83 17.55 2.83
N PHE A 453 -6.20 16.77 3.85
CA PHE A 453 -7.43 16.94 4.63
C PHE A 453 -7.18 17.45 6.05
N GLY A 454 -6.06 18.14 6.28
CA GLY A 454 -5.70 18.67 7.59
C GLY A 454 -4.76 17.78 8.41
N LEU A 455 -4.12 18.38 9.41
CA LEU A 455 -3.09 17.74 10.23
C LEU A 455 -3.65 16.71 11.21
N GLU A 456 -4.86 16.93 11.72
CA GLU A 456 -5.52 16.00 12.64
C GLU A 456 -5.85 14.67 11.95
N ALA A 457 -6.48 14.75 10.77
CA ALA A 457 -6.73 13.57 9.93
C ALA A 457 -5.42 12.85 9.56
N ALA A 458 -4.36 13.59 9.25
CA ALA A 458 -3.03 13.02 8.98
C ALA A 458 -2.42 12.30 10.18
N ALA A 459 -2.68 12.75 11.42
CA ALA A 459 -2.18 12.11 12.63
C ALA A 459 -2.94 10.82 12.98
N LEU A 460 -4.23 10.76 12.64
CA LEU A 460 -5.12 9.63 12.92
C LEU A 460 -5.12 8.57 11.81
N ILE A 461 -4.62 8.91 10.62
CA ILE A 461 -4.65 8.00 9.47
C ILE A 461 -3.96 6.65 9.71
N PRO A 462 -2.84 6.51 10.46
CA PRO A 462 -2.25 5.19 10.69
C PRO A 462 -3.24 4.26 11.42
N PHE A 463 -4.01 4.77 12.37
CA PHE A 463 -5.08 4.01 13.03
C PHE A 463 -6.22 3.71 12.07
N ILE A 464 -6.75 4.73 11.38
CA ILE A 464 -7.90 4.58 10.48
C ILE A 464 -7.59 3.70 9.28
N PHE A 465 -6.35 3.67 8.81
CA PHE A 465 -5.89 2.75 7.78
C PHE A 465 -5.65 1.35 8.31
N SER A 466 -5.46 1.17 9.61
CA SER A 466 -5.36 -0.13 10.25
C SER A 466 -6.74 -0.78 10.49
N MET A 467 -7.79 0.02 10.64
CA MET A 467 -9.17 -0.45 10.88
C MET A 467 -9.78 -1.35 9.79
N PRO A 468 -9.54 -1.11 8.49
CA PRO A 468 -9.95 -2.02 7.43
C PRO A 468 -9.35 -3.41 7.61
N PHE A 469 -8.22 -3.48 8.30
CA PHE A 469 -7.58 -4.74 8.61
C PHE A 469 -8.28 -5.55 9.71
N LEU A 470 -9.41 -5.09 10.24
CA LEU A 470 -10.38 -5.94 10.92
C LEU A 470 -11.17 -6.85 9.95
N VAL A 471 -11.40 -6.41 8.70
CA VAL A 471 -12.07 -7.22 7.67
C VAL A 471 -11.06 -8.09 6.91
N HIS A 472 -9.81 -7.65 6.80
CA HIS A 472 -8.77 -8.40 6.07
C HIS A 472 -8.58 -9.86 6.52
N PRO A 473 -8.73 -10.25 7.80
CA PRO A 473 -8.81 -11.65 8.20
C PRO A 473 -9.84 -12.45 7.42
N ILE A 474 -11.03 -11.90 7.24
CA ILE A 474 -12.10 -12.55 6.48
C ILE A 474 -11.69 -12.62 4.99
N VAL A 475 -11.16 -11.53 4.44
CA VAL A 475 -10.73 -11.44 3.04
C VAL A 475 -9.64 -12.46 2.72
N PHE A 476 -8.53 -12.40 3.45
CA PHE A 476 -7.39 -13.28 3.24
C PHE A 476 -7.71 -14.72 3.61
N PHE A 477 -8.63 -14.95 4.56
CA PHE A 477 -9.15 -16.28 4.80
C PHE A 477 -9.88 -16.81 3.56
N MET A 478 -10.75 -16.02 2.94
CA MET A 478 -11.46 -16.41 1.71
C MET A 478 -10.52 -16.61 0.53
N PHE A 479 -9.51 -15.76 0.36
CA PHE A 479 -8.49 -15.95 -0.66
C PHE A 479 -7.64 -17.19 -0.40
N GLY A 480 -7.27 -17.46 0.85
CA GLY A 480 -6.57 -18.70 1.23
C GLY A 480 -7.40 -19.94 0.91
N LYS A 481 -8.70 -19.93 1.26
CA LYS A 481 -9.65 -21.00 0.88
C LYS A 481 -9.80 -21.15 -0.63
N ALA A 482 -9.78 -20.03 -1.36
CA ALA A 482 -9.80 -20.06 -2.82
C ALA A 482 -8.52 -20.72 -3.37
N MET A 483 -7.36 -20.40 -2.80
CA MET A 483 -6.07 -20.98 -3.19
C MET A 483 -5.96 -22.47 -2.86
N GLU A 484 -6.64 -22.95 -1.81
CA GLU A 484 -6.82 -24.39 -1.55
C GLU A 484 -7.69 -25.09 -2.61
N LYS A 485 -8.60 -24.34 -3.26
CA LYS A 485 -9.54 -24.82 -4.27
C LYS A 485 -9.17 -24.37 -5.68
N ASP A 486 -7.89 -24.50 -6.04
CA ASP A 486 -7.36 -24.16 -7.38
C ASP A 486 -7.74 -22.74 -7.86
N GLY A 487 -7.73 -21.79 -6.92
CA GLY A 487 -8.09 -20.40 -7.17
C GLY A 487 -9.59 -20.11 -7.25
N ALA A 488 -10.49 -21.08 -7.08
CA ALA A 488 -11.94 -20.85 -7.10
C ALA A 488 -12.45 -20.29 -5.77
N MET A 489 -12.83 -19.00 -5.76
CA MET A 489 -13.28 -18.31 -4.55
C MET A 489 -14.69 -18.73 -4.12
N PRO A 490 -14.96 -18.93 -2.81
CA PRO A 490 -16.30 -19.23 -2.31
C PRO A 490 -17.29 -18.09 -2.59
N THR A 491 -18.39 -18.39 -3.28
CA THR A 491 -19.36 -17.36 -3.75
C THR A 491 -20.35 -16.93 -2.68
N THR A 492 -20.93 -17.87 -1.93
CA THR A 492 -21.96 -17.56 -0.91
C THR A 492 -21.45 -16.57 0.14
N PRO A 493 -20.24 -16.73 0.72
CA PRO A 493 -19.73 -15.76 1.68
C PRO A 493 -19.52 -14.37 1.08
N VAL A 494 -19.13 -14.26 -0.20
CA VAL A 494 -18.99 -12.95 -0.87
C VAL A 494 -20.32 -12.23 -0.90
N TYR A 495 -21.40 -12.89 -1.33
CA TYR A 495 -22.71 -12.25 -1.42
C TYR A 495 -23.28 -11.88 -0.04
N LEU A 496 -23.05 -12.72 0.98
CA LEU A 496 -23.45 -12.40 2.36
C LEU A 496 -22.70 -11.17 2.89
N LEU A 497 -21.39 -11.11 2.71
CA LEU A 497 -20.57 -9.97 3.15
C LEU A 497 -20.93 -8.69 2.39
N MET A 498 -21.22 -8.79 1.10
CA MET A 498 -21.72 -7.69 0.30
C MET A 498 -23.07 -7.17 0.83
N ALA A 499 -24.01 -8.06 1.13
CA ALA A 499 -25.31 -7.68 1.70
C ALA A 499 -25.16 -7.02 3.08
N LEU A 500 -24.30 -7.56 3.96
CA LEU A 500 -23.96 -6.94 5.23
C LEU A 500 -23.32 -5.56 5.07
N GLY A 501 -22.44 -5.40 4.06
CA GLY A 501 -21.86 -4.11 3.70
C GLY A 501 -22.92 -3.10 3.28
N VAL A 502 -23.87 -3.47 2.43
CA VAL A 502 -24.98 -2.60 2.01
C VAL A 502 -25.80 -2.15 3.21
N ILE A 503 -26.25 -3.10 4.04
CA ILE A 503 -27.07 -2.80 5.23
C ILE A 503 -26.29 -1.89 6.18
N GLY A 504 -25.02 -2.20 6.42
CA GLY A 504 -24.16 -1.44 7.32
C GLY A 504 -23.83 -0.04 6.84
N VAL A 505 -23.61 0.16 5.54
CA VAL A 505 -23.42 1.49 4.95
C VAL A 505 -24.71 2.32 5.07
N LEU A 506 -25.88 1.74 4.75
CA LEU A 506 -27.14 2.43 4.91
C LEU A 506 -27.42 2.80 6.37
N PHE A 507 -27.12 1.89 7.30
CA PHE A 507 -27.21 2.16 8.73
C PHE A 507 -26.26 3.28 9.14
N ALA A 508 -25.00 3.23 8.72
CA ALA A 508 -24.03 4.28 8.99
C ALA A 508 -24.52 5.63 8.48
N LEU A 509 -25.03 5.74 7.26
CA LEU A 509 -25.50 7.01 6.71
C LEU A 509 -26.73 7.61 7.41
N VAL A 510 -27.53 6.80 8.13
CA VAL A 510 -28.74 7.24 8.84
C VAL A 510 -28.48 7.46 10.34
N ALA A 511 -27.56 6.69 10.92
CA ALA A 511 -27.19 6.76 12.33
C ALA A 511 -26.10 7.80 12.63
N ILE A 512 -25.38 8.26 11.59
CA ILE A 512 -24.39 9.34 11.59
C ILE A 512 -25.08 10.62 11.11
#